data_AF-I3TCQ6-F1
#
_entry.id   AF-I3TCQ6-F1
#
_cell.length_a   1.000
_cell.length_b   1.000
_cell.length_c   1.000
_cell.angle_alpha   90.00
_cell.angle_beta   90.00
_cell.angle_gamma   90.00
#
_symmetry.space_group_name_H-M   'P 1'
#
loop_
_entity.id
_entity.type
_entity.pdbx_description
1 polymer ?
#
loop_
_entity_poly.entity_id
_entity_poly.type
_entity_poly.pdbx_seq_one_letter_code
_entity_poly.pdbx_strand_id
1 'polypeptide(L)' 'MRVVVVFDQEPKDYYQELVEDLMAIVTSFAGKIYGKRSRKYRKVVEAVEQAVKDP' A
#
# COMPACT_ATOMS: atom_id res chain seq x y z
N MET A 1 13.16 27.27 -7.00
CA MET A 1 13.34 25.90 -6.47
C MET A 1 13.55 24.96 -7.65
N ARG A 2 14.71 24.31 -7.76
CA ARG A 2 15.00 23.32 -8.81
C ARG A 2 15.05 21.95 -8.12
N VAL A 3 14.14 21.04 -8.49
CA VAL A 3 14.17 19.66 -8.00
C VAL A 3 15.01 18.85 -8.99
N VAL A 4 16.05 18.19 -8.48
CA VAL A 4 16.90 17.28 -9.26
C VAL A 4 16.63 15.89 -8.72
N VAL A 5 16.18 14.97 -9.57
CA VAL A 5 15.96 13.57 -9.20
C VAL A 5 17.30 12.85 -9.28
N VAL A 6 17.85 12.49 -8.13
CA VAL A 6 19.07 11.68 -8.02
C VAL A 6 18.62 10.32 -7.50
N PHE A 7 18.79 9.27 -8.29
CA PHE A 7 18.53 7.90 -7.87
C PHE A 7 19.72 7.43 -7.02
N ASP A 8 19.56 7.38 -5.70
CA ASP A 8 20.64 7.14 -4.72
C ASP A 8 20.69 5.70 -4.19
N GLN A 9 19.72 4.86 -4.55
CA GLN A 9 19.59 3.49 -4.05
C GLN A 9 19.63 2.49 -5.20
N GLU A 10 20.21 1.31 -4.98
CA GLU A 10 19.90 0.15 -5.83
C GLU A 10 18.39 0.01 -5.93
N PRO A 11 17.82 -0.29 -7.11
CA PRO A 11 16.39 -0.47 -7.23
C PRO A 11 15.98 -1.59 -6.28
N LYS A 12 15.32 -1.22 -5.17
CA LYS A 12 14.36 -2.13 -4.56
C LYS A 12 13.48 -2.64 -5.70
N ASP A 13 13.04 -3.89 -5.58
CA ASP A 13 12.07 -4.40 -6.53
C ASP A 13 10.90 -3.41 -6.60
N TYR A 14 10.77 -2.70 -7.72
CA TYR A 14 9.76 -1.66 -7.90
C TYR A 14 8.36 -2.21 -7.63
N TYR A 15 8.17 -3.52 -7.85
CA TYR A 15 6.95 -4.21 -7.49
C TYR A 15 6.69 -4.18 -5.97
N GLN A 16 7.71 -4.45 -5.15
CA GLN A 16 7.60 -4.40 -3.69
C GLN A 16 7.23 -3.00 -3.20
N GLU A 17 7.86 -1.94 -3.72
CA GLU A 17 7.52 -0.56 -3.33
C GLU A 17 6.07 -0.20 -3.68
N LEU A 18 5.61 -0.59 -4.87
CA LEU A 18 4.23 -0.35 -5.30
C LEU A 18 3.22 -1.10 -4.42
N VAL A 19 3.53 -2.34 -4.03
CA VAL A 19 2.69 -3.13 -3.11
C VAL A 19 2.65 -2.48 -1.72
N GLU A 20 3.79 -2.04 -1.18
CA GLU A 20 3.88 -1.37 0.12
C GLU A 20 3.04 -0.08 0.14
N ASP A 21 3.18 0.76 -0.89
CA ASP A 21 2.44 2.01 -1.01
C ASP A 21 0.92 1.77 -1.17
N LEU A 22 0.53 0.80 -1.99
CA LEU A 22 -0.88 0.42 -2.14
C LEU A 22 -1.48 -0.04 -0.80
N MET A 23 -0.76 -0.88 -0.06
CA MET A 23 -1.22 -1.36 1.25
C MET A 23 -1.38 -0.22 2.26
N ALA A 24 -0.47 0.77 2.25
CA ALA A 24 -0.57 1.96 3.08
C ALA A 24 -1.81 2.80 2.74
N ILE A 25 -2.07 3.02 1.44
CA ILE A 25 -3.26 3.73 0.95
C ILE A 25 -4.52 2.99 1.39
N VAL A 26 -4.66 1.71 1.07
CA VAL A 26 -5.85 0.90 1.38
C VAL A 26 -6.13 0.89 2.88
N THR A 27 -5.09 0.70 3.70
CA THR A 27 -5.22 0.71 5.17
C THR A 27 -5.73 2.06 5.69
N SER A 28 -5.19 3.17 5.16
CA SER A 28 -5.60 4.54 5.53
C SER A 28 -7.07 4.81 5.17
N PHE A 29 -7.47 4.47 3.94
CA PHE A 29 -8.84 4.68 3.48
C PHE A 29 -9.84 3.76 4.16
N ALA A 30 -9.55 2.47 4.30
CA ALA A 30 -10.44 1.53 4.99
C ALA A 30 -10.64 1.93 6.46
N GLY A 31 -9.59 2.44 7.12
CA GLY A 31 -9.67 2.95 8.49
C GLY A 31 -10.58 4.17 8.61
N LYS A 32 -10.56 5.07 7.62
CA LYS A 32 -11.42 6.28 7.57
C LYS A 32 -12.87 5.96 7.20
N ILE A 33 -13.09 5.05 6.25
CA ILE A 33 -14.44 4.72 5.72
C ILE A 33 -15.20 3.81 6.68
N TYR A 34 -14.54 2.79 7.23
CA TYR A 34 -15.22 1.75 8.02
C TYR A 34 -14.86 1.78 9.50
N GLY A 35 -13.76 2.44 9.89
CA GLY A 35 -13.20 2.38 11.24
C GLY A 35 -12.31 1.15 11.43
N LYS A 36 -11.15 1.34 12.09
CA LYS A 36 -10.09 0.32 12.27
C LYS A 36 -10.54 -0.97 12.99
N ARG A 37 -11.63 -0.92 13.77
CA ARG A 37 -12.20 -2.09 14.49
C ARG A 37 -13.32 -2.79 13.72
N SER A 38 -13.72 -2.26 12.56
CA SER A 38 -14.85 -2.82 11.82
C SER A 38 -14.49 -4.12 11.12
N ARG A 39 -15.48 -5.01 11.01
CA ARG A 39 -15.34 -6.23 10.20
C ARG A 39 -15.08 -5.91 8.71
N LYS A 40 -15.61 -4.79 8.21
CA LYS A 40 -15.42 -4.35 6.82
C LYS A 40 -13.98 -3.89 6.56
N TYR A 41 -13.36 -3.15 7.49
CA TYR A 41 -11.93 -2.79 7.43
C TYR A 41 -11.08 -4.05 7.24
N ARG A 42 -11.25 -5.04 8.12
CA ARG A 42 -10.46 -6.28 8.07
C ARG A 42 -10.65 -7.02 6.75
N LYS A 43 -11.90 -7.18 6.29
CA LYS A 43 -12.21 -7.84 5.01
C LYS A 43 -11.54 -7.17 3.81
N VAL A 44 -11.54 -5.84 3.75
CA VAL A 44 -10.95 -5.11 2.61
C VAL A 44 -9.43 -5.24 2.63
N VAL A 45 -8.79 -5.03 3.78
CA VAL A 45 -7.32 -5.13 3.91
C VAL A 45 -6.85 -6.54 3.57
N GLU A 46 -7.50 -7.58 4.12
CA GLU A 46 -7.18 -8.97 3.82
C GLU A 46 -7.38 -9.31 2.33
N ALA A 47 -8.46 -8.83 1.70
CA ALA A 47 -8.72 -9.10 0.29
C ALA A 47 -7.67 -8.48 -0.64
N VAL A 48 -7.23 -7.24 -0.37
CA VAL A 48 -6.15 -6.62 -1.15
C VAL A 48 -4.82 -7.33 -0.89
N GLU A 49 -4.52 -7.67 0.36
CA GLU A 49 -3.31 -8.41 0.72
C GLU A 49 -3.20 -9.75 -0.01
N GLN A 50 -4.31 -10.47 -0.20
CA GLN A 50 -4.31 -11.71 -0.98
C GLN A 50 -4.17 -11.44 -2.48
N ALA A 51 -4.83 -10.39 -3.01
CA ALA A 51 -4.77 -10.07 -4.43
C ALA A 51 -3.37 -9.66 -4.93
N VAL A 52 -2.52 -9.12 -4.06
CA VAL A 52 -1.14 -8.73 -4.40
C VAL A 52 -0.11 -9.85 -4.17
N LYS A 53 -0.51 -10.94 -3.50
CA LYS A 53 0.32 -12.13 -3.25
C LYS A 53 0.29 -13.15 -4.39
N ASP A 54 -0.74 -13.12 -5.24
CA ASP A 54 -0.79 -13.88 -6.49
C ASP A 54 -0.20 -13.02 -7.62
N PRO A 55 1.05 -13.29 -8.08
CA PRO A 55 1.63 -12.62 -9.24
C PRO A 55 1.02 -13.06 -10.58
#